data_AF-A0A1B6I2T4-F1
#
_entry.id   AF-A0A1B6I2T4-F1
#
_cell.length_a   1.000
_cell.length_b   1.000
_cell.length_c   1.000
_cell.angle_alpha   90.00
_cell.angle_beta   90.00
_cell.angle_gamma   90.00
#
_symmetry.space_group_name_H-M   'P 1'
#
loop_
_entity.id
_entity.type
_entity.pdbx_description
1 polymer ?
#
loop_
_entity_poly.entity_id
_entity_poly.type
_entity_poly.pdbx_seq_one_letter_code
_entity_poly.pdbx_strand_id
1 'polypeptide(L)'
;AEMQERGHGIYFKGPWTQNNFHSAINEVLHNYKYRERIQQASKIFWDQPLNPLQTAVFWTEYVIRHNGSKHLLSPAFTLPWYQAALLDVVGVLLLSVLALVLLFRTALRAFRRWLLDYEYIIFNKFLRICYKLKGN
;
A
#
# COMPACT_ATOMS: atom_id res chain seq x y z
N ALA A 1 -12.36 4.90 -18.02
CA ALA A 1 -12.49 3.43 -18.13
C ALA A 1 -11.88 3.05 -19.45
N GLU A 2 -10.60 2.68 -19.45
CA GLU A 2 -9.77 2.59 -20.65
C GLU A 2 -10.39 1.72 -21.75
N MET A 3 -11.06 0.62 -21.38
CA MET A 3 -11.77 -0.24 -22.34
C MET A 3 -12.93 0.47 -23.04
N GLN A 4 -13.65 1.35 -22.35
CA GLN A 4 -14.73 2.14 -22.94
C GLN A 4 -14.20 3.29 -23.79
N GLU A 5 -13.10 3.92 -23.38
CA GLU A 5 -12.40 4.94 -24.17
C GLU A 5 -11.86 4.36 -25.48
N ARG A 6 -11.32 3.14 -25.45
CA ARG A 6 -10.88 2.41 -26.64
C ARG A 6 -12.03 1.85 -27.49
N GLY A 7 -13.26 1.87 -26.97
CA GLY A 7 -14.45 1.37 -27.65
C GLY A 7 -14.52 -0.15 -27.72
N HIS A 8 -13.87 -0.87 -26.79
CA HIS A 8 -13.93 -2.33 -26.69
C HIS A 8 -15.08 -2.84 -25.82
N GLY A 9 -15.82 -1.94 -25.16
CA GLY A 9 -17.01 -2.29 -24.39
C GLY A 9 -17.56 -1.10 -23.62
N ILE A 10 -18.51 -1.35 -22.74
CA ILE A 10 -19.12 -0.35 -21.85
C ILE A 10 -18.82 -0.69 -20.40
N TYR A 11 -18.56 0.34 -19.59
CA TYR A 11 -18.48 0.20 -18.14
C TYR A 11 -19.83 0.54 -17.53
N PHE A 12 -20.47 -0.43 -16.89
CA PHE A 12 -21.77 -0.25 -16.27
C PHE A 12 -21.62 0.49 -14.93
N LYS A 13 -22.06 1.76 -14.87
CA LYS A 13 -21.96 2.63 -13.67
C LYS A 13 -23.31 2.82 -12.93
N GLY A 14 -24.38 2.17 -13.38
CA GLY A 14 -25.73 2.35 -12.82
C GLY A 14 -26.10 1.35 -11.72
N PRO A 15 -27.26 1.56 -11.04
CA PRO A 15 -27.83 0.53 -10.18
C PRO A 15 -28.23 -0.68 -11.04
N TRP A 16 -28.00 -1.89 -10.50
CA TRP A 16 -28.32 -3.17 -11.14
C TRP A 16 -29.84 -3.40 -11.18
N THR A 17 -30.51 -2.73 -12.11
CA THR A 17 -31.93 -2.94 -12.42
C THR A 17 -32.06 -3.60 -13.79
N GLN A 18 -33.12 -4.40 -13.98
CA GLN A 18 -33.37 -5.13 -15.24
C GLN A 18 -33.35 -4.20 -16.45
N ASN A 19 -33.98 -3.02 -16.35
CA ASN A 19 -34.06 -2.07 -17.45
C ASN A 19 -32.69 -1.48 -17.83
N ASN A 20 -31.87 -1.10 -16.84
CA ASN A 20 -30.55 -0.55 -17.10
C ASN A 20 -29.61 -1.61 -17.70
N PHE A 21 -29.67 -2.84 -17.19
CA PHE A 21 -28.88 -3.96 -17.71
C PHE A 21 -29.31 -4.34 -19.14
N HIS A 22 -30.62 -4.40 -19.40
CA HIS A 22 -31.15 -4.66 -20.73
C HIS A 22 -30.71 -3.60 -21.74
N SER A 23 -30.80 -2.31 -21.39
CA SER A 23 -30.33 -1.22 -22.24
C SER A 23 -28.83 -1.29 -22.52
N ALA A 24 -28.02 -1.63 -21.51
CA ALA A 24 -26.58 -1.81 -21.65
C ALA A 24 -26.22 -2.94 -22.63
N ILE A 25 -26.88 -4.10 -22.51
CA ILE A 25 -26.71 -5.22 -23.46
C ILE A 25 -27.15 -4.79 -24.86
N ASN A 26 -28.31 -4.13 -24.96
CA ASN A 26 -28.86 -3.70 -26.24
C ASN A 26 -27.90 -2.75 -26.97
N GLU A 27 -27.25 -1.84 -26.24
CA GLU A 27 -26.23 -0.95 -26.78
C GLU A 27 -25.02 -1.72 -27.34
N VAL A 28 -24.47 -2.67 -26.58
CA VAL A 28 -23.30 -3.45 -27.02
C VAL A 28 -23.62 -4.32 -28.22
N LEU A 29 -24.81 -4.91 -28.28
CA LEU A 29 -25.23 -5.80 -29.38
C LEU A 29 -25.54 -5.04 -30.67
N HIS A 30 -26.18 -3.87 -30.58
CA HIS A 30 -26.63 -3.13 -31.76
C HIS A 30 -25.62 -2.10 -32.27
N ASN A 31 -24.70 -1.64 -31.41
CA ASN A 31 -23.67 -0.70 -31.83
C ASN A 31 -22.46 -1.43 -32.44
N TYR A 32 -22.37 -1.36 -33.77
CA TYR A 32 -21.32 -2.01 -34.56
C TYR A 32 -19.89 -1.58 -34.17
N LYS A 33 -19.72 -0.38 -33.58
CA LYS A 33 -18.42 0.14 -33.14
C LYS A 33 -17.70 -0.85 -32.22
N TYR A 34 -18.41 -1.44 -31.26
CA TYR A 34 -17.80 -2.38 -30.31
C TYR A 34 -17.32 -3.64 -31.03
N ARG A 35 -18.13 -4.18 -31.95
CA ARG A 35 -17.79 -5.35 -32.74
C ARG A 35 -16.56 -5.12 -33.62
N GLU A 36 -16.51 -4.01 -34.35
CA GLU A 36 -15.38 -3.68 -35.22
C GLU A 36 -14.09 -3.50 -34.42
N ARG A 37 -14.15 -2.77 -33.31
CA ARG A 37 -12.98 -2.54 -32.45
C ARG A 37 -12.47 -3.84 -31.82
N ILE A 38 -13.36 -4.73 -31.37
CA ILE A 38 -12.99 -6.05 -30.85
C ILE A 38 -12.41 -6.93 -31.95
N GLN A 39 -12.96 -6.90 -33.16
CA GLN A 39 -12.41 -7.67 -34.29
C GLN A 39 -11.02 -7.18 -34.70
N GLN A 40 -10.79 -5.86 -34.72
CA GLN A 40 -9.47 -5.27 -34.96
C GLN A 40 -8.48 -5.68 -33.86
N ALA A 41 -8.87 -5.57 -32.59
CA ALA A 41 -8.05 -6.00 -31.46
C ALA A 41 -7.73 -7.50 -31.53
N SER A 42 -8.70 -8.33 -31.92
CA SER A 42 -8.52 -9.77 -32.14
C SER A 42 -7.49 -10.03 -33.24
N LYS A 43 -7.59 -9.35 -34.39
CA LYS A 43 -6.59 -9.48 -35.47
C LYS A 43 -5.19 -9.15 -34.98
N ILE A 44 -5.03 -8.03 -34.26
CA ILE A 44 -3.74 -7.63 -33.67
C ILE A 44 -3.23 -8.67 -32.66
N PHE A 45 -4.12 -9.23 -31.84
CA PHE A 45 -3.75 -10.26 -30.86
C PHE A 45 -3.23 -11.53 -31.54
N TRP A 46 -3.82 -11.93 -32.66
CA TRP A 46 -3.39 -13.08 -33.45
C TRP A 46 -2.25 -12.75 -34.42
N ASP A 47 -1.95 -11.47 -34.65
CA ASP A 47 -0.83 -10.98 -35.46
C ASP A 47 0.49 -11.05 -34.68
N GLN A 48 0.81 -12.25 -34.21
CA GLN A 48 2.07 -12.56 -33.55
C GLN A 48 2.87 -13.52 -34.45
N PRO A 49 4.20 -13.37 -34.53
CA PRO A 49 5.04 -14.16 -35.43
C PRO A 49 5.05 -15.66 -35.08
N LEU A 50 4.68 -16.02 -33.84
CA LEU A 50 4.60 -17.38 -33.35
C LEU A 50 3.19 -17.67 -32.85
N ASN A 51 2.65 -18.83 -33.23
CA ASN A 51 1.38 -19.31 -32.70
C ASN A 51 1.49 -19.46 -31.17
N PRO A 52 0.48 -19.03 -30.37
CA PRO A 52 0.48 -19.21 -28.92
C PRO A 52 0.88 -20.60 -28.43
N LEU A 53 0.49 -21.66 -29.15
CA LEU A 53 0.90 -23.03 -28.83
C LEU A 53 2.42 -23.22 -28.98
N GLN A 54 3.00 -22.74 -30.07
CA GLN A 54 4.45 -22.82 -30.31
C GLN A 54 5.22 -21.97 -29.31
N THR A 55 4.71 -20.80 -28.95
CA THR A 55 5.26 -19.95 -27.88
C THR A 55 5.28 -20.69 -26.54
N ALA A 56 4.19 -21.37 -26.17
CA ALA A 56 4.12 -22.15 -24.94
C ALA A 56 5.11 -23.33 -24.94
N VAL A 57 5.21 -24.05 -26.06
CA VAL A 57 6.20 -25.13 -26.22
C VAL A 57 7.62 -24.59 -26.10
N PHE A 58 7.93 -23.48 -26.77
CA PHE A 58 9.22 -22.81 -26.70
C PHE A 58 9.60 -22.43 -25.27
N TRP A 59 8.70 -21.78 -24.53
CA TRP A 59 8.97 -21.40 -23.14
C TRP A 59 9.11 -22.61 -22.22
N THR A 60 8.33 -23.68 -22.45
CA THR A 60 8.46 -24.93 -21.69
C THR A 60 9.82 -25.58 -21.92
N GLU A 61 10.24 -25.69 -23.18
CA GLU A 61 11.56 -26.22 -23.54
C GLU A 61 12.68 -25.33 -23.00
N TYR A 62 12.53 -24.02 -23.07
CA TYR A 62 13.48 -23.05 -22.54
C TYR A 62 13.70 -23.22 -21.03
N VAL A 63 12.62 -23.39 -20.27
CA VAL A 63 12.67 -23.62 -18.81
C VAL A 63 13.35 -24.94 -18.47
N ILE A 64 13.07 -26.01 -19.22
CA ILE A 64 13.71 -27.33 -19.05
C ILE A 64 15.20 -27.25 -19.37
N ARG A 65 15.58 -26.62 -20.49
CA ARG A 65 16.97 -26.50 -20.95
C ARG A 65 17.85 -25.70 -19.99
N HIS A 66 17.27 -24.74 -19.27
CA HIS A 66 17.99 -23.86 -18.34
C HIS A 66 17.73 -24.19 -16.86
N ASN A 67 17.29 -25.43 -16.55
CA ASN A 67 17.11 -25.95 -15.19
C ASN A 67 16.29 -25.02 -14.26
N GLY A 68 15.16 -24.53 -14.77
CA GLY A 68 14.41 -23.48 -14.12
C GLY A 68 15.17 -22.17 -14.24
N SER A 69 14.76 -21.35 -15.21
CA SER A 69 15.27 -19.99 -15.40
C SER A 69 15.18 -19.21 -14.09
N LYS A 70 16.28 -19.19 -13.32
CA LYS A 70 16.38 -18.50 -12.02
C LYS A 70 16.05 -17.02 -12.12
N HIS A 71 16.07 -16.48 -13.34
CA HIS A 71 15.75 -15.12 -13.74
C HIS A 71 14.30 -14.90 -14.22
N LEU A 72 13.51 -15.95 -14.55
CA LEU A 72 12.05 -15.81 -14.78
C LEU A 72 11.25 -16.01 -13.49
N LEU A 73 11.86 -16.64 -12.47
CA LEU A 73 11.29 -16.66 -11.13
C LEU A 73 11.41 -15.26 -10.53
N SER A 74 10.32 -14.78 -9.93
CA SER A 74 10.38 -13.57 -9.12
C SER A 74 11.52 -13.72 -8.11
N PRO A 75 12.40 -12.70 -7.95
CA PRO A 75 13.46 -12.72 -6.94
C PRO A 75 12.95 -13.08 -5.54
N ALA A 76 11.65 -12.86 -5.28
CA ALA A 76 10.97 -13.25 -4.06
C ALA A 76 11.17 -14.73 -3.66
N PHE A 77 11.32 -15.65 -4.62
CA PHE A 77 11.49 -17.09 -4.33
C PHE A 77 12.94 -17.50 -4.05
N THR A 78 13.92 -16.66 -4.40
CA THR A 78 15.34 -16.91 -4.14
C THR A 78 15.83 -16.20 -2.87
N LEU A 79 15.01 -15.35 -2.26
CA LEU A 79 15.36 -14.64 -1.04
C LEU A 79 15.40 -15.61 0.15
N PRO A 80 16.48 -15.59 0.95
CA PRO A 80 16.52 -16.22 2.26
C PRO A 80 15.38 -15.72 3.16
N TRP A 81 14.89 -16.59 4.03
CA TRP A 81 13.74 -16.32 4.90
C TRP A 81 13.86 -15.00 5.69
N TYR A 82 15.07 -14.61 6.08
CA TYR A 82 15.32 -13.38 6.85
C TYR A 82 15.15 -12.09 6.01
N GLN A 83 15.45 -12.14 4.70
CA GLN A 83 15.20 -11.03 3.78
C GLN A 83 13.73 -10.94 3.40
N ALA A 84 13.09 -12.10 3.18
CA ALA A 84 11.65 -12.16 2.95
C ALA A 84 10.84 -11.66 4.16
N ALA A 85 11.33 -11.90 5.39
CA ALA A 85 10.73 -11.43 6.63
C ALA A 85 11.07 -9.97 6.98
N LEU A 86 11.91 -9.27 6.19
CA LEU A 86 12.37 -7.89 6.45
C LEU A 86 12.80 -7.64 7.91
N LEU A 87 13.62 -8.54 8.46
CA LEU A 87 14.03 -8.53 9.87
C LEU A 87 14.69 -7.21 10.31
N ASP A 88 15.40 -6.54 9.40
CA ASP A 88 16.00 -5.22 9.62
C ASP A 88 14.94 -4.14 9.87
N VAL A 89 13.88 -4.11 9.06
CA VAL A 89 12.77 -3.15 9.20
C VAL A 89 12.05 -3.35 10.53
N VAL A 90 11.82 -4.61 10.93
CA VAL A 90 11.23 -4.94 12.24
C VAL A 90 12.14 -4.46 13.37
N GLY A 91 13.46 -4.67 13.25
CA GLY A 91 14.44 -4.20 14.23
C GLY A 91 14.43 -2.69 14.42
N VAL A 92 14.48 -1.93 13.32
CA VAL A 92 14.42 -0.46 13.35
C VAL A 92 13.10 0.04 13.94
N LEU A 93 11.98 -0.60 13.59
CA LEU A 93 10.67 -0.24 14.13
C LEU A 93 10.60 -0.48 15.64
N LEU A 94 11.06 -1.63 16.14
CA LEU A 94 11.12 -1.91 17.58
C LEU A 94 12.01 -0.93 18.34
N LEU A 95 13.19 -0.61 17.80
CA LEU A 95 14.10 0.36 18.40
C LEU A 95 13.52 1.78 18.44
N SER A 96 12.85 2.21 17.36
CA SER A 96 12.20 3.51 17.32
C SER A 96 11.06 3.64 18.34
N VAL A 97 10.22 2.61 18.47
CA VAL A 97 9.15 2.56 19.49
C VAL A 97 9.75 2.58 20.89
N LEU A 98 10.79 1.79 21.15
CA LEU A 98 11.48 1.78 22.44
C LEU A 98 12.04 3.17 22.78
N ALA A 99 12.71 3.82 21.83
CA ALA A 99 13.26 5.16 22.01
C ALA A 99 12.17 6.18 22.35
N LEU A 100 11.04 6.16 21.63
CA LEU A 100 9.90 7.04 21.92
C LEU A 100 9.34 6.82 23.33
N VAL A 101 9.18 5.55 23.74
CA VAL A 101 8.70 5.22 25.09
C VAL A 101 9.67 5.71 26.17
N LEU A 102 10.98 5.55 25.94
CA LEU A 102 12.00 6.03 26.88
C LEU A 102 12.02 7.56 26.98
N LEU A 103 11.96 8.25 25.84
CA LEU A 103 11.89 9.72 25.79
C LEU A 103 10.63 10.25 26.47
N PHE A 104 9.48 9.62 26.22
CA PHE A 104 8.23 9.99 26.87
C PHE A 104 8.31 9.79 28.40
N ARG A 105 8.88 8.66 28.85
CA ARG A 105 9.09 8.39 30.29
C ARG A 105 10.04 9.38 30.94
N THR A 106 11.14 9.74 30.31
CA THR A 106 12.09 10.73 30.85
C THR A 106 11.47 12.12 30.88
N ALA A 107 10.73 12.51 29.84
CA ALA A 107 9.98 13.76 29.81
C ALA A 107 8.94 13.84 30.93
N LEU A 108 8.12 12.79 31.13
CA LEU A 108 7.16 12.75 32.24
C LEU A 108 7.83 12.83 33.62
N ARG A 109 8.97 12.14 33.81
CA ARG A 109 9.73 12.21 35.07
C ARG A 109 10.29 13.61 35.31
N ALA A 110 10.86 14.23 34.28
CA ALA A 110 11.38 15.59 34.36
C ALA A 110 10.26 16.60 34.65
N PHE A 111 9.13 16.48 33.95
CA PHE A 111 7.95 17.31 34.16
C PHE A 111 7.39 17.15 35.58
N ARG A 112 7.29 15.93 36.10
CA ARG A 112 6.83 15.68 37.48
C ARG A 112 7.77 16.31 38.52
N ARG A 113 9.08 16.17 38.34
CA ARG A 113 10.07 16.80 39.24
C ARG A 113 9.93 18.32 39.22
N TRP A 114 9.86 18.89 38.02
CA TRP A 114 9.65 20.32 37.84
C TRP A 114 8.36 20.82 38.51
N LEU A 115 7.25 20.07 38.41
CA LEU A 115 5.98 20.42 39.06
C LEU A 115 6.11 20.45 40.60
N LEU A 116 6.78 19.45 41.18
CA LEU A 116 7.00 19.38 42.63
C LEU A 116 7.93 20.51 43.12
N ASP A 117 8.99 20.79 42.37
CA ASP A 117 9.90 21.90 42.66
C ASP A 117 9.16 23.24 42.53
N TYR A 118 8.22 23.38 41.60
CA TYR A 118 7.42 24.58 41.39
C TYR A 118 6.49 24.88 42.58
N GLU A 119 5.75 23.89 43.08
CA GLU A 119 4.93 24.06 44.29
C GLU A 119 5.79 24.41 45.52
N TYR A 120 6.93 23.75 45.69
CA TYR A 120 7.86 24.02 46.79
C TYR A 120 8.42 25.46 46.73
N ILE A 121 8.82 25.92 45.54
CA ILE A 121 9.36 27.28 45.34
C ILE A 121 8.28 28.34 45.59
N ILE A 122 7.05 28.15 45.10
CA ILE A 122 5.95 29.10 45.34
C ILE A 122 5.61 29.17 46.82
N PHE A 123 5.44 28.02 47.48
CA PHE A 123 5.11 27.95 48.89
C PHE A 123 6.18 28.62 49.76
N ASN A 124 7.47 28.36 49.49
CA ASN A 124 8.56 29.02 50.20
C ASN A 124 8.62 30.53 49.94
N LYS A 125 8.35 30.96 48.71
CA LYS A 125 8.32 32.39 48.37
C LYS A 125 7.15 33.10 49.07
N PHE A 126 5.98 32.46 49.13
CA PHE A 126 4.81 32.95 49.85
C PHE A 126 5.06 33.00 51.37
N LEU A 127 5.58 31.92 51.97
CA LEU A 127 5.95 31.89 53.39
C LEU A 127 6.95 32.99 53.74
N ARG A 128 7.94 33.24 52.89
CA ARG A 128 8.91 34.32 53.10
C ARG A 128 8.25 35.70 53.06
N ILE A 129 7.27 35.91 52.19
CA ILE A 129 6.47 37.16 52.15
C ILE A 129 5.60 37.29 53.39
N CYS A 130 4.89 36.23 53.80
CA CYS A 130 4.07 36.22 55.02
C CYS A 130 4.90 36.48 56.28
N TYR A 131 6.09 35.88 56.39
CA TYR A 131 6.99 36.11 57.51
C TYR A 131 7.48 37.57 57.53
N LYS A 132 7.80 38.13 56.35
CA LYS A 132 8.24 39.53 56.23
C LYS A 132 7.13 40.54 56.56
N LEU A 133 5.87 40.21 56.29
CA LEU A 133 4.71 41.03 56.65
C LEU A 133 4.30 40.91 58.12
N LYS A 134 4.66 39.82 58.81
CA LYS A 134 4.36 39.63 60.24
C LYS A 134 5.44 40.19 61.17
N GLY A 135 6.65 40.42 60.66
CA GLY A 135 7.79 40.96 61.40
C GLY A 135 7.99 42.48 61.28
N ASN A 136 7.07 43.20 60.65
CA ASN A 136 7.03 44.67 60.52
C ASN A 136 5.67 45.16 61.00
#